data_AF-A0A926TG52-F1
#
_entry.id   AF-A0A926TG52-F1
#
_cell.length_a   1.000
_cell.length_b   1.000
_cell.length_c   1.000
_cell.angle_alpha   90.00
_cell.angle_beta   90.00
_cell.angle_gamma   90.00
#
_symmetry.space_group_name_H-M   'P 1'
#
loop_
_entity.id
_entity.type
_entity.pdbx_description
1 polymer ?
#
loop_
_entity_poly.entity_id
_entity_poly.type
_entity_poly.pdbx_seq_one_letter_code
_entity_poly.pdbx_strand_id
1 'polypeptide(L)'
;MTVGQFSVRIGAALLAGLMVGCGAAPPKAEAPVASPSASPASLSPAATIAEIQRSPVFVRLRQTPQEQPAQKGMGLQIGDTIRTQDQAMAQLDLSNGLAFRIGGDAVLTLQPDNRLNLAAGSMITWVQPGQKVPTEIVTPIGVAGIRGTTVHVEIPKDPNQGTRFFAWEGLVSVRLPGQTEEIQLRTAEEVRIKPSDRDLNTVRQRIRRIPLTEWRQKRQSDQLLNGFRGRITTQTIIDRIKPGQVTLSDPVPTPPAVPRPQPVAPTPRASQPSPTPAASPTPVASPKPPAPQPANPVKPQAASQPPRDRTAGKAPKLKPPEKQRDREKPRGRGERDDDDRKPRGNQGDGRKPRGRSNQGDDDRKPRGGSNQDDDRKPRNYGDDKDDDNRSRGSRGGKRDDDD
;
A
#
# COMPACT_ATOMS: atom_id res chain seq x y z
N MET A 1 -26.03 -19.68 3.33
CA MET A 1 -25.98 -18.81 2.13
C MET A 1 -25.06 -19.48 1.12
N THR A 2 -25.62 -19.84 -0.02
CA THR A 2 -25.10 -20.83 -0.97
C THR A 2 -24.01 -20.23 -1.85
N VAL A 3 -22.85 -20.89 -1.93
CA VAL A 3 -21.71 -20.48 -2.76
C VAL A 3 -21.98 -20.90 -4.21
N GLY A 4 -22.18 -19.93 -5.10
CA GLY A 4 -22.38 -20.17 -6.53
C GLY A 4 -21.06 -20.32 -7.29
N GLN A 5 -20.77 -21.53 -7.77
CA GLN A 5 -19.69 -21.81 -8.71
C GLN A 5 -20.10 -21.39 -10.13
N PHE A 6 -19.39 -20.44 -10.74
CA PHE A 6 -19.51 -20.15 -12.16
C PHE A 6 -18.55 -21.02 -12.96
N SER A 7 -19.10 -22.02 -13.65
CA SER A 7 -18.39 -22.82 -14.67
C SER A 7 -18.48 -22.12 -16.02
N VAL A 8 -17.33 -21.73 -16.59
CA VAL A 8 -17.25 -21.20 -17.95
C VAL A 8 -16.84 -22.33 -18.89
N ARG A 9 -17.77 -22.76 -19.76
CA ARG A 9 -17.54 -23.72 -20.84
C ARG A 9 -17.19 -22.95 -22.11
N ILE A 10 -15.99 -23.14 -22.65
CA ILE A 10 -15.58 -22.57 -23.95
C ILE A 10 -15.69 -23.68 -24.99
N GLY A 11 -16.70 -23.55 -25.86
CA GLY A 11 -16.97 -24.49 -26.95
C GLY A 11 -16.03 -24.28 -28.13
N ALA A 12 -15.52 -25.41 -28.65
CA ALA A 12 -14.75 -25.51 -29.87
C ALA A 12 -15.66 -25.52 -31.10
N ALA A 13 -15.21 -24.93 -32.21
CA ALA A 13 -15.73 -25.23 -33.54
C ALA A 13 -14.61 -25.19 -34.59
N LEU A 14 -14.42 -26.33 -35.24
CA LEU A 14 -13.57 -26.59 -36.41
C LEU A 14 -14.31 -26.13 -37.68
N LEU A 15 -13.58 -25.62 -38.68
CA LEU A 15 -13.97 -25.82 -40.08
C LEU A 15 -12.78 -25.63 -41.02
N ALA A 16 -12.62 -26.54 -41.97
CA ALA A 16 -11.57 -26.57 -42.98
C ALA A 16 -11.94 -25.75 -44.22
N GLY A 17 -10.94 -25.34 -45.02
CA GLY A 17 -11.17 -24.75 -46.33
C GLY A 17 -9.89 -24.37 -47.09
N LEU A 18 -9.39 -25.33 -47.87
CA LEU A 18 -8.47 -25.12 -49.00
C LEU A 18 -9.15 -24.30 -50.10
N MET A 19 -8.42 -23.39 -50.74
CA MET A 19 -8.47 -23.24 -52.20
C MET A 19 -7.20 -22.58 -52.73
N VAL A 20 -6.69 -23.21 -53.77
CA VAL A 20 -5.57 -22.88 -54.66
C VAL A 20 -6.03 -21.80 -55.65
N GLY A 21 -5.14 -20.87 -56.01
CA GLY A 21 -5.37 -19.89 -57.07
C GLY A 21 -4.04 -19.38 -57.63
N CYS A 22 -3.74 -19.80 -58.86
CA CYS A 22 -2.57 -19.45 -59.66
C CYS A 22 -2.71 -18.07 -60.33
N GLY A 23 -1.60 -17.34 -60.42
CA GLY A 23 -1.23 -16.56 -61.60
C GLY A 23 -1.66 -15.09 -61.66
N ALA A 24 -0.68 -14.18 -61.54
CA ALA A 24 -0.52 -13.00 -62.40
C ALA A 24 0.83 -12.31 -62.11
N ALA A 25 1.53 -11.90 -63.16
CA ALA A 25 2.86 -11.31 -63.16
C ALA A 25 2.92 -9.92 -62.48
N PRO A 26 4.08 -9.54 -61.91
CA PRO A 26 4.22 -8.30 -61.13
C PRO A 26 4.24 -7.05 -62.01
N PRO A 27 3.44 -6.00 -61.71
CA PRO A 27 3.63 -4.69 -62.29
C PRO A 27 4.87 -4.00 -61.72
N LYS A 28 5.54 -3.30 -62.63
CA LYS A 28 6.82 -2.62 -62.52
C LYS A 28 6.71 -1.40 -61.58
N ALA A 29 7.63 -1.38 -60.62
CA ALA A 29 8.07 -0.28 -59.75
C ALA A 29 7.50 1.12 -60.00
N GLU A 30 6.74 1.62 -59.01
CA GLU A 30 6.72 3.03 -58.65
C GLU A 30 7.37 3.18 -57.27
N ALA A 31 8.33 4.10 -57.16
CA ALA A 31 9.07 4.34 -55.95
C ALA A 31 8.14 4.84 -54.83
N PRO A 32 8.10 4.20 -53.65
CA PRO A 32 7.26 4.64 -52.55
C PRO A 32 7.73 6.01 -52.07
N VAL A 33 6.88 7.02 -52.26
CA VAL A 33 7.02 8.36 -51.68
C VAL A 33 7.19 8.20 -50.18
N ALA A 34 8.34 8.63 -49.67
CA ALA A 34 8.73 8.52 -48.27
C ALA A 34 7.64 9.07 -47.36
N SER A 35 6.91 8.16 -46.71
CA SER A 35 5.93 8.53 -45.70
C SER A 35 6.63 9.27 -44.56
N PRO A 36 6.11 10.43 -44.10
CA PRO A 36 6.71 11.17 -43.01
C PRO A 36 6.78 10.25 -41.78
N SER A 37 7.99 9.87 -41.42
CA SER A 37 8.28 9.09 -40.23
C SER A 37 7.87 9.94 -39.02
N ALA A 38 6.66 9.70 -38.52
CA ALA A 38 6.15 10.33 -37.33
C ALA A 38 7.03 9.87 -36.17
N SER A 39 7.98 10.73 -35.79
CA SER A 39 8.82 10.52 -34.62
C SER A 39 7.91 10.30 -33.41
N PRO A 40 7.96 9.15 -32.73
CA PRO A 40 7.06 8.86 -31.63
C PRO A 40 7.27 9.92 -30.56
N ALA A 41 6.22 10.67 -30.24
CA ALA A 41 6.25 11.67 -29.17
C ALA A 41 6.67 10.98 -27.87
N SER A 42 7.84 11.34 -27.35
CA SER A 42 8.36 10.82 -26.09
C SER A 42 7.49 11.35 -24.95
N LEU A 43 6.56 10.51 -24.49
CA LEU A 43 5.77 10.81 -23.30
C LEU A 43 6.71 10.94 -22.10
N SER A 44 6.73 12.12 -21.48
CA SER A 44 7.49 12.34 -20.26
C SER A 44 7.02 11.37 -19.17
N PRO A 45 7.93 10.82 -18.34
CA PRO A 45 7.55 9.91 -17.27
C PRO A 45 6.64 10.62 -16.25
N ALA A 46 5.61 9.90 -15.78
CA ALA A 46 4.70 10.39 -14.75
C ALA A 46 5.37 10.43 -13.38
N ALA A 47 6.23 9.44 -13.08
CA ALA A 47 7.01 9.37 -11.86
C ALA A 47 8.44 8.89 -12.17
N THR A 48 9.37 9.14 -11.26
CA THR A 48 10.76 8.66 -11.35
C THR A 48 11.17 8.00 -10.04
N ILE A 49 11.90 6.89 -10.10
CA ILE A 49 12.49 6.25 -8.91
C ILE A 49 13.67 7.09 -8.42
N ALA A 50 13.47 7.88 -7.37
CA ALA A 50 14.47 8.80 -6.85
C ALA A 50 15.56 8.08 -6.03
N GLU A 51 15.19 7.06 -5.25
CA GLU A 51 16.11 6.33 -4.38
C GLU A 51 15.64 4.87 -4.20
N ILE A 52 16.57 3.93 -4.23
CA ILE A 52 16.35 2.55 -3.77
C ILE A 52 17.26 2.37 -2.55
N GLN A 53 16.66 2.36 -1.38
CA GLN A 53 17.39 2.29 -0.12
C GLN A 53 17.76 0.84 0.24
N ARG A 54 16.86 -0.10 -0.09
CA ARG A 54 17.07 -1.54 0.08
C ARG A 54 16.44 -2.29 -1.09
N SER A 55 17.09 -3.38 -1.50
CA SER A 55 16.70 -4.25 -2.63
C SER A 55 16.21 -5.61 -2.11
N PRO A 56 15.44 -6.38 -2.90
CA PRO A 56 15.06 -6.12 -4.30
C PRO A 56 13.77 -5.29 -4.46
N VAL A 57 13.77 -4.44 -5.49
CA VAL A 57 12.60 -3.66 -5.94
C VAL A 57 12.39 -4.00 -7.41
N PHE A 58 11.14 -4.23 -7.79
CA PHE A 58 10.76 -4.63 -9.14
C PHE A 58 9.75 -3.65 -9.72
N VAL A 59 9.79 -3.50 -11.04
CA VAL A 59 8.83 -2.72 -11.81
C VAL A 59 8.21 -3.64 -12.86
N ARG A 60 6.89 -3.61 -12.96
CA ARG A 60 6.13 -4.18 -14.08
C ARG A 60 5.56 -3.04 -14.90
N LEU A 61 6.04 -2.89 -16.12
CA LEU A 61 5.57 -1.86 -17.04
C LEU A 61 4.18 -2.24 -17.57
N ARG A 62 3.31 -1.25 -17.79
CA ARG A 62 1.95 -1.50 -18.32
C ARG A 62 1.96 -2.28 -19.65
N GLN A 63 2.98 -2.06 -20.48
CA GLN A 63 3.11 -2.69 -21.80
C GLN A 63 3.69 -4.11 -21.74
N THR A 64 4.21 -4.55 -20.60
CA THR A 64 4.93 -5.83 -20.49
C THR A 64 4.56 -6.55 -19.20
N PRO A 65 4.06 -7.80 -19.26
CA PRO A 65 3.64 -8.51 -18.06
C PRO A 65 4.81 -8.91 -17.15
N GLN A 66 6.04 -8.92 -17.68
CA GLN A 66 7.24 -9.32 -16.96
C GLN A 66 7.72 -8.22 -16.00
N GLU A 67 8.07 -8.62 -14.78
CA GLU A 67 8.77 -7.77 -13.82
C GLU A 67 10.26 -7.65 -14.19
N GLN A 68 10.79 -6.44 -14.07
CA GLN A 68 12.22 -6.16 -14.20
C GLN A 68 12.75 -5.50 -12.91
N PRO A 69 14.03 -5.70 -12.56
CA PRO A 69 14.65 -5.00 -11.45
C PRO A 69 14.56 -3.48 -11.63
N ALA A 70 14.09 -2.79 -10.59
CA ALA A 70 14.02 -1.35 -10.56
C ALA A 70 15.42 -0.72 -10.48
N GLN A 71 15.58 0.45 -11.08
CA GLN A 71 16.83 1.22 -11.03
C GLN A 71 16.54 2.67 -10.62
N LYS A 72 17.48 3.28 -9.90
CA LYS A 72 17.40 4.72 -9.62
C LYS A 72 17.40 5.50 -10.94
N GLY A 73 16.54 6.50 -11.06
CA GLY A 73 16.34 7.30 -12.26
C GLY A 73 15.40 6.66 -13.30
N MET A 74 14.92 5.44 -13.06
CA MET A 74 13.94 4.80 -13.93
C MET A 74 12.64 5.60 -13.93
N GLY A 75 12.22 6.03 -15.12
CA GLY A 75 10.94 6.68 -15.35
C GLY A 75 9.80 5.65 -15.39
N LEU A 76 8.66 6.05 -14.86
CA LEU A 76 7.45 5.23 -14.74
C LEU A 76 6.27 5.97 -15.35
N GLN A 77 5.39 5.21 -15.99
CA GLN A 77 4.19 5.68 -16.65
C GLN A 77 2.94 5.30 -15.84
N ILE A 78 1.83 5.96 -16.16
CA ILE A 78 0.54 5.60 -15.58
C ILE A 78 0.15 4.17 -15.98
N GLY A 79 -0.23 3.37 -14.98
CA GLY A 79 -0.50 1.94 -15.09
C GLY A 79 0.69 1.05 -14.73
N ASP A 80 1.90 1.60 -14.59
CA ASP A 80 3.05 0.82 -14.13
C ASP A 80 2.87 0.42 -12.66
N THR A 81 3.40 -0.75 -12.31
CA THR A 81 3.36 -1.30 -10.95
C THR A 81 4.77 -1.41 -10.39
N ILE A 82 4.98 -0.95 -9.16
CA ILE A 82 6.22 -1.12 -8.41
C ILE A 82 5.95 -2.10 -7.26
N ARG A 83 6.87 -3.04 -7.08
CA ARG A 83 6.82 -4.01 -5.98
C ARG A 83 8.12 -3.98 -5.17
N THR A 84 8.01 -3.94 -3.85
CA THR A 84 9.13 -4.22 -2.95
C THR A 84 9.01 -5.63 -2.38
N GLN A 85 10.12 -6.20 -1.92
CA GLN A 85 10.14 -7.51 -1.27
C GLN A 85 10.97 -7.46 0.01
N ASP A 86 10.52 -8.17 1.04
CA ASP A 86 11.14 -8.23 2.36
C ASP A 86 11.31 -6.84 2.97
N GLN A 87 12.56 -6.45 3.24
CA GLN A 87 12.94 -5.15 3.80
C GLN A 87 13.25 -4.11 2.73
N ALA A 88 12.96 -4.39 1.45
CA ALA A 88 13.21 -3.46 0.36
C ALA A 88 12.37 -2.18 0.50
N MET A 89 12.98 -1.05 0.12
CA MET A 89 12.40 0.27 0.24
C MET A 89 12.81 1.13 -0.95
N ALA A 90 11.85 1.88 -1.50
CA ALA A 90 12.07 2.80 -2.60
C ALA A 90 11.35 4.13 -2.37
N GLN A 91 11.95 5.21 -2.87
CA GLN A 91 11.36 6.54 -2.97
C GLN A 91 11.06 6.84 -4.44
N LEU A 92 9.89 7.39 -4.70
CA LEU A 92 9.45 7.85 -5.99
C LEU A 92 9.00 9.30 -5.90
N ASP A 93 9.36 10.08 -6.92
CA ASP A 93 8.98 11.48 -7.06
C ASP A 93 8.17 11.64 -8.36
N LEU A 94 7.03 12.35 -8.29
CA LEU A 94 6.26 12.77 -9.45
C LEU A 94 6.66 14.20 -9.83
N SER A 95 6.49 14.54 -11.11
CA SER A 95 6.84 15.86 -11.65
C SER A 95 6.02 17.01 -11.04
N ASN A 96 4.87 16.71 -10.43
CA ASN A 96 3.98 17.69 -9.82
C ASN A 96 4.25 17.94 -8.33
N GLY A 97 5.37 17.44 -7.78
CA GLY A 97 5.74 17.64 -6.38
C GLY A 97 5.08 16.69 -5.38
N LEU A 98 4.26 15.73 -5.85
CA LEU A 98 3.89 14.56 -5.05
C LEU A 98 5.09 13.61 -4.96
N ALA A 99 5.37 13.10 -3.76
CA ALA A 99 6.38 12.08 -3.57
C ALA A 99 5.93 11.07 -2.52
N PHE A 100 6.47 9.85 -2.62
CA PHE A 100 6.15 8.79 -1.68
C PHE A 100 7.30 7.80 -1.54
N ARG A 101 7.29 7.10 -0.41
CA ARG A 101 8.17 5.97 -0.14
C ARG A 101 7.34 4.74 0.15
N ILE A 102 7.78 3.61 -0.38
CA ILE A 102 7.13 2.31 -0.22
C ILE A 102 8.10 1.31 0.40
N GLY A 103 7.56 0.35 1.16
CA GLY A 103 8.33 -0.73 1.79
C GLY A 103 7.43 -1.82 2.38
N GLY A 104 8.05 -2.89 2.90
CA GLY A 104 7.34 -3.98 3.57
C GLY A 104 6.44 -4.79 2.64
N ASP A 105 7.04 -5.42 1.62
CA ASP A 105 6.31 -6.18 0.59
C ASP A 105 5.22 -5.36 -0.14
N ALA A 106 5.53 -4.09 -0.44
CA ALA A 106 4.58 -3.19 -1.04
C ALA A 106 4.28 -3.54 -2.49
N VAL A 107 3.02 -3.37 -2.91
CA VAL A 107 2.60 -3.44 -4.32
C VAL A 107 1.81 -2.17 -4.62
N LEU A 108 2.36 -1.31 -5.48
CA LEU A 108 1.80 -0.01 -5.80
C LEU A 108 1.62 0.14 -7.32
N THR A 109 0.43 0.53 -7.77
CA THR A 109 0.18 0.91 -9.16
C THR A 109 -0.08 2.41 -9.29
N LEU A 110 0.58 3.07 -10.24
CA LEU A 110 0.31 4.46 -10.58
C LEU A 110 -0.99 4.56 -11.37
N GLN A 111 -1.93 5.40 -10.94
CA GLN A 111 -3.18 5.65 -11.64
C GLN A 111 -3.26 7.12 -12.10
N PRO A 112 -4.15 7.45 -13.06
CA PRO A 112 -4.42 8.83 -13.44
C PRO A 112 -4.81 9.71 -12.24
N ASP A 113 -4.79 11.03 -12.43
CA ASP A 113 -5.33 12.01 -11.48
C ASP A 113 -4.69 11.96 -10.09
N ASN A 114 -3.39 11.67 -10.02
CA ASN A 114 -2.62 11.52 -8.77
C ASN A 114 -3.21 10.46 -7.84
N ARG A 115 -3.79 9.40 -8.43
CA ARG A 115 -4.29 8.26 -7.67
C ARG A 115 -3.18 7.21 -7.53
N LEU A 116 -3.00 6.72 -6.33
CA LEU A 116 -1.98 5.75 -5.96
C LEU A 116 -2.68 4.49 -5.44
N ASN A 117 -2.62 3.39 -6.17
CA ASN A 117 -3.27 2.15 -5.75
C ASN A 117 -2.30 1.25 -5.00
N LEU A 118 -2.38 1.29 -3.67
CA LEU A 118 -1.59 0.45 -2.77
C LEU A 118 -2.36 -0.83 -2.47
N ALA A 119 -1.91 -1.95 -3.04
CA ALA A 119 -2.56 -3.25 -2.84
C ALA A 119 -2.03 -4.01 -1.62
N ALA A 120 -0.77 -3.77 -1.23
CA ALA A 120 -0.11 -4.40 -0.09
C ALA A 120 1.02 -3.52 0.45
N GLY A 121 1.49 -3.83 1.67
CA GLY A 121 2.66 -3.25 2.30
C GLY A 121 2.44 -1.87 2.91
N SER A 122 3.52 -1.08 3.01
CA SER A 122 3.51 0.23 3.67
C SER A 122 3.91 1.35 2.72
N MET A 123 3.28 2.51 2.88
CA MET A 123 3.56 3.71 2.09
C MET A 123 3.45 4.97 2.95
N ILE A 124 4.42 5.87 2.82
CA ILE A 124 4.28 7.26 3.27
C ILE A 124 4.23 8.15 2.04
N THR A 125 3.24 9.04 1.97
CA THR A 125 3.00 9.96 0.85
C THR A 125 2.96 11.38 1.38
N TRP A 126 3.63 12.30 0.69
CA TRP A 126 3.63 13.72 1.03
C TRP A 126 3.59 14.58 -0.23
N VAL A 127 3.06 15.79 -0.08
CA VAL A 127 3.10 16.84 -1.10
C VAL A 127 4.10 17.89 -0.65
N GLN A 128 4.87 18.44 -1.59
CA GLN A 128 5.80 19.53 -1.27
C GLN A 128 5.07 20.71 -0.59
N PRO A 129 5.65 21.30 0.49
CA PRO A 129 5.04 22.44 1.16
C PRO A 129 4.72 23.59 0.20
N GLY A 130 3.54 24.19 0.37
CA GLY A 130 3.05 25.28 -0.49
C GLY A 130 2.32 24.81 -1.76
N GLN A 131 2.37 23.51 -2.10
CA GLN A 131 1.62 22.97 -3.22
C GLN A 131 0.30 22.35 -2.76
N LYS A 132 -0.72 22.46 -3.61
CA LYS A 132 -2.04 21.87 -3.40
C LYS A 132 -2.31 20.85 -4.49
N VAL A 133 -1.69 19.68 -4.35
CA VAL A 133 -1.91 18.54 -5.26
C VAL A 133 -2.95 17.64 -4.61
N PRO A 134 -4.18 17.55 -5.14
CA PRO A 134 -5.14 16.54 -4.70
C PRO A 134 -4.54 15.16 -5.00
N THR A 135 -4.52 14.28 -4.01
CA THR A 135 -3.98 12.93 -4.15
C THR A 135 -4.89 11.97 -3.41
N GLU A 136 -5.20 10.85 -4.06
CA GLU A 136 -5.94 9.75 -3.43
C GLU A 136 -5.06 8.51 -3.36
N ILE A 137 -5.04 7.87 -2.20
CA ILE A 137 -4.42 6.57 -2.00
C ILE A 137 -5.53 5.54 -1.89
N VAL A 138 -5.66 4.71 -2.90
CA VAL A 138 -6.65 3.63 -2.97
C VAL A 138 -6.04 2.39 -2.32
N THR A 139 -6.78 1.77 -1.40
CA THR A 139 -6.45 0.48 -0.81
C THR A 139 -7.63 -0.48 -0.97
N PRO A 140 -7.47 -1.79 -0.69
CA PRO A 140 -8.58 -2.74 -0.73
C PRO A 140 -9.75 -2.40 0.20
N ILE A 141 -9.52 -1.61 1.26
CA ILE A 141 -10.53 -1.33 2.29
C ILE A 141 -10.96 0.13 2.36
N GLY A 142 -10.43 1.01 1.52
CA GLY A 142 -10.79 2.43 1.56
C GLY A 142 -9.90 3.32 0.70
N VAL A 143 -10.19 4.61 0.73
CA VAL A 143 -9.44 5.64 -0.01
C VAL A 143 -9.02 6.73 0.98
N ALA A 144 -7.73 7.03 1.04
CA ALA A 144 -7.23 8.19 1.79
C ALA A 144 -6.98 9.37 0.85
N GLY A 145 -7.59 10.52 1.14
CA GLY A 145 -7.37 11.77 0.44
C GLY A 145 -6.40 12.67 1.20
N ILE A 146 -5.42 13.23 0.50
CA ILE A 146 -4.51 14.24 1.04
C ILE A 146 -4.49 15.49 0.18
N ARG A 147 -4.27 16.65 0.80
CA ARG A 147 -4.21 17.96 0.15
C ARG A 147 -3.13 18.82 0.79
N GLY A 148 -1.88 18.66 0.37
CA GLY A 148 -0.75 19.37 0.97
C GLY A 148 -0.35 18.84 2.34
N THR A 149 -0.53 17.53 2.58
CA THR A 149 -0.35 16.89 3.89
C THR A 149 0.51 15.63 3.78
N THR A 150 0.87 15.03 4.91
CA THR A 150 1.68 13.80 4.96
C THR A 150 0.90 12.65 5.61
N VAL A 151 0.74 11.53 4.91
CA VAL A 151 0.00 10.35 5.37
C VAL A 151 0.85 9.09 5.28
N HIS A 152 0.70 8.19 6.25
CA HIS A 152 1.21 6.83 6.22
C HIS A 152 0.03 5.86 6.11
N VAL A 153 0.10 4.93 5.15
CA VAL A 153 -0.85 3.84 4.95
C VAL A 153 -0.11 2.50 5.07
N GLU A 154 -0.61 1.59 5.89
CA GLU A 154 -0.03 0.27 6.13
C GLU A 154 -1.11 -0.80 5.96
N ILE A 155 -0.90 -1.70 4.99
CA ILE A 155 -1.74 -2.87 4.71
C ILE A 155 -1.01 -4.09 5.24
N PRO A 156 -1.37 -4.60 6.44
CA PRO A 156 -0.71 -5.75 7.02
C PRO A 156 -1.00 -7.02 6.20
N LYS A 157 -0.10 -8.00 6.29
CA LYS A 157 -0.28 -9.32 5.65
C LYS A 157 -1.51 -10.06 6.17
N ASP A 158 -1.80 -9.91 7.46
CA ASP A 158 -3.04 -10.43 8.07
C ASP A 158 -4.16 -9.39 7.95
N PRO A 159 -5.19 -9.63 7.12
CA PRO A 159 -6.29 -8.69 6.91
C PRO A 159 -7.10 -8.42 8.19
N ASN A 160 -7.05 -9.30 9.19
CA ASN A 160 -7.78 -9.11 10.46
C ASN A 160 -7.19 -7.99 11.33
N GLN A 161 -5.92 -7.63 11.11
CA GLN A 161 -5.29 -6.49 11.79
C GLN A 161 -5.82 -5.14 11.28
N GLY A 162 -6.48 -5.15 10.12
CA GLY A 162 -7.00 -3.97 9.44
C GLY A 162 -5.91 -3.12 8.80
N THR A 163 -6.25 -2.43 7.72
CA THR A 163 -5.37 -1.43 7.13
C THR A 163 -5.35 -0.20 8.04
N ARG A 164 -4.15 0.30 8.32
CA ARG A 164 -3.93 1.48 9.16
C ARG A 164 -3.74 2.70 8.29
N PHE A 165 -4.48 3.76 8.59
CA PHE A 165 -4.23 5.10 8.08
C PHE A 165 -3.74 5.98 9.23
N PHE A 166 -2.70 6.75 8.97
CA PHE A 166 -2.08 7.61 9.97
C PHE A 166 -1.67 8.96 9.38
N ALA A 167 -2.12 10.04 10.00
CA ALA A 167 -1.77 11.40 9.59
C ALA A 167 -0.48 11.86 10.29
N TRP A 168 0.62 11.98 9.54
CA TRP A 168 1.87 12.54 10.05
C TRP A 168 1.78 14.06 10.22
N GLU A 169 1.07 14.72 9.33
CA GLU A 169 0.97 16.17 9.33
C GLU A 169 -0.26 16.57 8.51
N GLY A 170 -0.98 17.59 8.97
CA GLY A 170 -2.16 18.09 8.28
C GLY A 170 -3.47 17.38 8.60
N LEU A 171 -4.39 17.47 7.65
CA LEU A 171 -5.70 16.81 7.65
C LEU A 171 -5.73 15.75 6.54
N VAL A 172 -6.10 14.53 6.90
CA VAL A 172 -6.24 13.40 5.97
C VAL A 172 -7.69 12.95 5.98
N SER A 173 -8.32 12.87 4.82
CA SER A 173 -9.65 12.27 4.70
C SER A 173 -9.52 10.77 4.42
N VAL A 174 -10.40 9.97 5.00
CA VAL A 174 -10.48 8.51 4.74
C VAL A 174 -11.92 8.14 4.45
N ARG A 175 -12.13 7.46 3.33
CA ARG A 175 -13.46 7.05 2.84
C ARG A 175 -13.53 5.54 2.72
N LEU A 176 -14.63 4.94 3.18
CA LEU A 176 -14.88 3.51 2.98
C LEU A 176 -15.29 3.22 1.52
N PRO A 177 -15.09 2.00 1.00
CA PRO A 177 -15.45 1.65 -0.37
C PRO A 177 -16.95 1.81 -0.59
N GLY A 178 -17.32 2.50 -1.68
CA GLY A 178 -18.72 2.74 -2.04
C GLY A 178 -19.45 3.77 -1.17
N GLN A 179 -18.78 4.40 -0.21
CA GLN A 179 -19.36 5.49 0.59
C GLN A 179 -18.88 6.84 0.09
N THR A 180 -19.67 7.88 0.32
CA THR A 180 -19.33 9.28 0.02
C THR A 180 -18.84 10.04 1.23
N GLU A 181 -19.26 9.63 2.43
CA GLU A 181 -18.84 10.25 3.68
C GLU A 181 -17.36 9.98 3.99
N GLU A 182 -16.72 10.98 4.60
CA GLU A 182 -15.31 10.94 4.96
C GLU A 182 -15.11 10.95 6.48
N ILE A 183 -14.04 10.30 6.92
CA ILE A 183 -13.47 10.37 8.25
C ILE A 183 -12.27 11.31 8.14
N GLN A 184 -12.19 12.32 9.01
CA GLN A 184 -11.08 13.25 9.03
C GLN A 184 -10.10 12.86 10.14
N LEU A 185 -8.84 12.65 9.80
CA LEU A 185 -7.74 12.40 10.72
C LEU A 185 -6.85 13.64 10.80
N ARG A 186 -6.59 14.12 12.02
CA ARG A 186 -5.63 15.19 12.30
C ARG A 186 -4.25 14.62 12.57
N THR A 187 -3.23 15.48 12.64
CA THR A 187 -1.87 15.06 12.97
C THR A 187 -1.81 14.17 14.21
N ALA A 188 -1.08 13.07 14.09
CA ALA A 188 -0.93 12.01 15.07
C ALA A 188 -2.23 11.26 15.41
N GLU A 189 -3.26 11.36 14.58
CA GLU A 189 -4.43 10.47 14.65
C GLU A 189 -4.26 9.30 13.67
N GLU A 190 -4.70 8.13 14.13
CA GLU A 190 -4.79 6.92 13.32
C GLU A 190 -6.17 6.29 13.40
N VAL A 191 -6.47 5.51 12.37
CA VAL A 191 -7.59 4.58 12.38
C VAL A 191 -7.17 3.28 11.72
N ARG A 192 -7.67 2.16 12.25
CA ARG A 192 -7.53 0.84 11.64
C ARG A 192 -8.88 0.40 11.11
N ILE A 193 -8.94 0.05 9.83
CA ILE A 193 -10.16 -0.35 9.14
C ILE A 193 -9.99 -1.80 8.68
N LYS A 194 -10.87 -2.66 9.18
CA LYS A 194 -10.95 -4.08 8.84
C LYS A 194 -11.87 -4.29 7.63
N PRO A 195 -11.69 -5.39 6.87
CA PRO A 195 -12.56 -5.68 5.72
C PRO A 195 -14.05 -5.77 6.03
N SER A 196 -14.42 -6.15 7.27
CA SER A 196 -15.80 -6.25 7.75
C SER A 196 -16.43 -4.90 8.11
N ASP A 197 -15.63 -3.83 8.22
CA ASP A 197 -16.15 -2.53 8.63
C ASP A 197 -16.95 -1.91 7.48
N ARG A 198 -18.20 -1.58 7.80
CA ARG A 198 -19.17 -0.95 6.88
C ARG A 198 -19.82 0.27 7.51
N ASP A 199 -19.98 0.27 8.83
CA ASP A 199 -20.50 1.43 9.54
C ASP A 199 -19.40 2.45 9.85
N LEU A 200 -19.55 3.65 9.29
CA LEU A 200 -18.61 4.74 9.47
C LEU A 200 -18.59 5.26 10.91
N ASN A 201 -19.70 5.19 11.64
CA ASN A 201 -19.76 5.65 13.04
C ASN A 201 -18.91 4.76 13.95
N THR A 202 -18.99 3.44 13.78
CA THR A 202 -18.11 2.47 14.43
C THR A 202 -16.62 2.72 14.09
N VAL A 203 -16.31 3.08 12.84
CA VAL A 203 -14.93 3.43 12.46
C VAL A 203 -14.48 4.73 13.13
N ARG A 204 -15.32 5.77 13.14
CA ARG A 204 -15.02 7.07 13.79
C ARG A 204 -14.72 6.92 15.28
N GLN A 205 -15.44 6.04 15.97
CA GLN A 205 -15.20 5.74 17.40
C GLN A 205 -13.85 5.06 17.68
N ARG A 206 -13.23 4.45 16.66
CA ARG A 206 -11.90 3.80 16.75
C ARG A 206 -10.76 4.72 16.32
N ILE A 207 -11.04 5.98 15.98
CA ILE A 207 -9.97 6.96 15.77
C ILE A 207 -9.22 7.14 17.09
N ARG A 208 -7.92 6.90 17.06
CA ARG A 208 -7.04 7.06 18.20
C ARG A 208 -6.06 8.18 17.94
N ARG A 209 -6.00 9.15 18.85
CA ARG A 209 -4.90 10.12 18.89
C ARG A 209 -3.72 9.53 19.65
N ILE A 210 -2.57 9.52 19.00
CA ILE A 210 -1.30 9.08 19.61
C ILE A 210 -0.81 10.15 20.60
N PRO A 211 -0.47 9.79 21.85
CA PRO A 211 0.09 10.72 22.82
C PRO A 211 1.48 11.21 22.38
N LEU A 212 1.88 12.39 22.88
CA LEU A 212 3.13 13.05 22.47
C LEU A 212 4.39 12.19 22.64
N THR A 213 4.45 11.34 23.67
CA THR A 213 5.57 10.43 23.92
C THR A 213 5.68 9.36 22.84
N GLU A 214 4.59 8.65 22.56
CA GLU A 214 4.52 7.64 21.50
C GLU A 214 4.72 8.28 20.12
N TRP A 215 4.20 9.48 19.88
CA TRP A 215 4.44 10.26 18.67
C TRP A 215 5.93 10.50 18.42
N ARG A 216 6.67 10.94 19.45
CA ARG A 216 8.13 11.14 19.35
C ARG A 216 8.87 9.84 19.07
N GLN A 217 8.51 8.77 19.76
CA GLN A 217 9.11 7.46 19.53
C GLN A 217 8.85 6.98 18.10
N LYS A 218 7.59 7.04 17.65
CA LYS A 218 7.23 6.65 16.27
C LYS A 218 7.97 7.50 15.24
N ARG A 219 8.08 8.82 15.44
CA ARG A 219 8.89 9.70 14.57
C ARG A 219 10.34 9.25 14.46
N GLN A 220 10.93 8.72 15.52
CA GLN A 220 12.33 8.28 15.52
C GLN A 220 12.50 6.88 14.92
N SER A 221 11.51 6.00 15.08
CA SER A 221 11.60 4.61 14.66
C SER A 221 11.02 4.31 13.28
N ASP A 222 10.24 5.22 12.69
CA ASP A 222 9.60 4.97 11.39
C ASP A 222 10.64 4.90 10.26
N GLN A 223 10.72 3.73 9.63
CA GLN A 223 11.70 3.45 8.58
C GLN A 223 11.40 4.20 7.28
N LEU A 224 10.14 4.46 6.95
CA LEU A 224 9.82 5.22 5.74
C LEU A 224 10.11 6.71 5.94
N LEU A 225 10.09 7.20 7.18
CA LEU A 225 10.49 8.57 7.51
C LEU A 225 12.02 8.72 7.53
N ASN A 226 12.73 7.85 8.26
CA ASN A 226 14.16 8.03 8.58
C ASN A 226 15.11 7.06 7.89
N GLY A 227 14.59 6.05 7.19
CA GLY A 227 15.41 4.98 6.63
C GLY A 227 16.16 5.36 5.35
N PHE A 228 15.82 6.48 4.71
CA PHE A 228 16.39 6.97 3.45
C PHE A 228 17.49 8.00 3.69
N ARG A 229 18.37 8.22 2.70
CA ARG A 229 19.43 9.24 2.80
C ARG A 229 18.87 10.65 2.78
N GLY A 230 17.86 10.90 1.94
CA GLY A 230 17.14 12.17 1.90
C GLY A 230 16.12 12.28 3.04
N ARG A 231 15.88 13.50 3.53
CA ARG A 231 14.70 13.79 4.36
C ARG A 231 13.51 14.07 3.45
N ILE A 232 12.29 13.73 3.88
CA ILE A 232 11.09 14.18 3.18
C ILE A 232 10.94 15.71 3.33
N THR A 233 10.30 16.35 2.36
CA THR A 233 10.21 17.83 2.33
C THR A 233 9.34 18.39 3.45
N THR A 234 8.44 17.59 4.01
CA THR A 234 7.59 17.95 5.16
C THR A 234 8.22 17.61 6.51
N GLN A 235 9.42 17.04 6.56
CA GLN A 235 10.06 16.59 7.80
C GLN A 235 10.17 17.71 8.86
N THR A 236 10.56 18.91 8.42
CA THR A 236 10.72 20.06 9.33
C THR A 236 9.40 20.49 9.98
N ILE A 237 8.27 20.28 9.30
CA ILE A 237 6.93 20.53 9.82
C ILE A 237 6.57 19.41 10.81
N ILE A 238 6.76 18.15 10.41
CA ILE A 238 6.53 16.96 11.25
C ILE A 238 7.31 17.04 12.58
N ASP A 239 8.52 17.58 12.56
CA ASP A 239 9.36 17.71 13.75
C ASP A 239 8.80 18.71 14.77
N ARG A 240 8.10 19.76 14.30
CA ARG A 240 7.59 20.88 15.10
C ARG A 240 6.12 20.74 15.49
N ILE A 241 5.33 20.08 14.66
CA ILE A 241 3.89 19.91 14.86
C ILE A 241 3.62 18.99 16.07
N LYS A 242 2.56 19.32 16.83
CA LYS A 242 2.11 18.57 18.00
C LYS A 242 0.87 17.74 17.66
N PRO A 243 0.64 16.60 18.34
CA PRO A 243 -0.58 15.81 18.17
C PRO A 243 -1.86 16.65 18.25
N GLY A 244 -2.75 16.46 17.28
CA GLY A 244 -4.03 17.16 17.15
C GLY A 244 -3.99 18.50 16.38
N GLN A 245 -2.82 19.08 16.14
CA GLN A 245 -2.69 20.27 15.29
C GLN A 245 -2.89 19.90 13.81
N VAL A 246 -3.46 20.79 13.00
CA VAL A 246 -3.53 20.59 11.53
C VAL A 246 -2.36 21.32 10.88
N THR A 247 -2.09 22.55 11.29
CA THR A 247 -0.95 23.36 10.85
C THR A 247 -0.10 23.80 12.05
N LEU A 248 1.11 24.33 11.78
CA LEU A 248 1.97 24.88 12.83
C LEU A 248 1.38 26.12 13.51
N SER A 249 0.46 26.82 12.85
CA SER A 249 -0.19 28.03 13.37
C SER A 249 -1.42 27.72 14.22
N ASP A 250 -1.97 26.51 14.15
CA ASP A 250 -3.19 26.18 14.88
C ASP A 250 -2.90 25.99 16.37
N PRO A 251 -3.81 26.44 17.26
CA PRO A 251 -3.70 26.15 18.67
C PRO A 251 -3.75 24.63 18.90
N VAL A 252 -2.93 24.15 19.84
CA VAL A 252 -3.00 22.75 20.26
C VAL A 252 -4.39 22.51 20.86
N PRO A 253 -5.16 21.50 20.40
CA PRO A 253 -6.45 21.20 20.99
C PRO A 253 -6.26 20.91 22.48
N THR A 254 -6.89 21.71 23.34
CA THR A 254 -6.91 21.43 24.78
C THR A 254 -7.56 20.06 24.96
N PRO A 255 -6.95 19.13 25.71
CA PRO A 255 -7.62 17.89 26.06
C PRO A 255 -8.99 18.22 26.66
N PRO A 256 -10.05 17.46 26.37
CA PRO A 256 -11.32 17.65 27.06
C PRO A 256 -11.01 17.65 28.55
N ALA A 257 -11.40 18.71 29.25
CA ALA A 257 -11.15 18.84 30.67
C ALA A 257 -11.64 17.55 31.32
N VAL A 258 -10.72 16.77 31.91
CA VAL A 258 -11.09 15.61 32.71
C VAL A 258 -12.12 16.16 33.70
N PRO A 259 -13.37 15.64 33.69
CA PRO A 259 -14.41 16.16 34.58
C PRO A 259 -13.79 16.18 35.96
N ARG A 260 -13.59 17.39 36.52
CA ARG A 260 -13.12 17.47 37.91
C ARG A 260 -14.12 16.62 38.67
N PRO A 261 -13.67 15.62 39.46
CA PRO A 261 -14.58 14.85 40.28
C PRO A 261 -15.44 15.88 41.00
N GLN A 262 -16.73 15.91 40.66
CA GLN A 262 -17.64 16.83 41.32
C GLN A 262 -17.48 16.55 42.81
N PRO A 263 -17.29 17.57 43.66
CA PRO A 263 -17.23 17.37 45.10
C PRO A 263 -18.40 16.46 45.44
N VAL A 264 -18.09 15.23 45.86
CA VAL A 264 -19.13 14.26 46.19
C VAL A 264 -19.95 14.96 47.24
N ALA A 265 -21.22 15.26 46.92
CA ALA A 265 -22.11 15.92 47.87
C ALA A 265 -21.98 15.14 49.18
N PRO A 266 -21.74 15.81 50.33
CA PRO A 266 -21.48 15.13 51.58
C PRO A 266 -22.61 14.13 51.80
N THR A 267 -22.30 12.84 51.73
CA THR A 267 -23.27 11.78 51.96
C THR A 267 -23.90 12.07 53.32
N PRO A 268 -25.24 12.19 53.42
CA PRO A 268 -25.87 12.37 54.71
C PRO A 268 -25.39 11.25 55.62
N ARG A 269 -24.76 11.66 56.72
CA ARG A 269 -24.12 10.81 57.70
C ARG A 269 -25.21 9.92 58.31
N ALA A 270 -25.46 8.77 57.70
CA ALA A 270 -26.29 7.74 58.30
C ALA A 270 -25.66 7.40 59.64
N SER A 271 -26.44 7.55 60.70
CA SER A 271 -26.07 7.32 62.09
C SER A 271 -25.29 6.00 62.20
N GLN A 272 -23.98 6.12 62.43
CA GLN A 272 -23.13 4.97 62.71
C GLN A 272 -23.58 4.36 64.03
N PRO A 273 -23.98 3.07 64.07
CA PRO A 273 -24.08 2.35 65.32
C PRO A 273 -22.69 2.23 65.95
N SER A 274 -22.68 2.32 67.28
CA SER A 274 -21.49 2.30 68.14
C SER A 274 -20.52 1.16 67.79
N PRO A 275 -19.20 1.41 67.83
CA PRO A 275 -18.20 0.37 67.58
C PRO A 275 -18.23 -0.69 68.69
N THR A 276 -18.49 -1.94 68.30
CA THR A 276 -18.27 -3.13 69.14
C THR A 276 -16.77 -3.30 69.42
N PRO A 277 -16.37 -3.71 70.63
CA PRO A 277 -14.96 -3.89 71.01
C PRO A 277 -14.22 -4.86 70.09
N ALA A 278 -12.99 -4.46 69.75
CA ALA A 278 -12.07 -5.14 68.85
C ALA A 278 -11.70 -6.55 69.32
N ALA A 279 -11.88 -7.53 68.42
CA ALA A 279 -11.14 -8.79 68.49
C ALA A 279 -9.73 -8.56 67.92
N SER A 280 -8.73 -8.96 68.69
CA SER A 280 -7.31 -8.80 68.42
C SER A 280 -6.90 -9.36 67.04
N PRO A 281 -6.03 -8.67 66.29
CA PRO A 281 -5.51 -9.18 65.03
C PRO A 281 -4.58 -10.37 65.29
N THR A 282 -4.92 -11.52 64.70
CA THR A 282 -4.03 -12.68 64.61
C THR A 282 -2.78 -12.31 63.79
N PRO A 283 -1.57 -12.64 64.24
CA PRO A 283 -0.34 -12.35 63.51
C PRO A 283 -0.33 -13.11 62.18
N VAL A 284 -0.37 -12.36 61.08
CA VAL A 284 -0.17 -12.90 59.73
C VAL A 284 1.32 -13.26 59.58
N ALA A 285 1.57 -14.56 59.41
CA ALA A 285 2.90 -15.11 59.20
C ALA A 285 3.57 -14.48 57.97
N SER A 286 4.81 -14.02 58.15
CA SER A 286 5.68 -13.53 57.10
C SER A 286 5.83 -14.56 55.97
N PRO A 287 5.72 -14.16 54.69
CA PRO A 287 5.96 -15.07 53.57
C PRO A 287 7.41 -15.55 53.60
N LYS A 288 7.58 -16.88 53.61
CA LYS A 288 8.86 -17.58 53.51
C LYS A 288 9.57 -17.19 52.20
N PRO A 289 10.88 -16.89 52.21
CA PRO A 289 11.64 -16.63 51.00
C PRO A 289 11.54 -17.81 50.02
N PRO A 290 11.40 -17.57 48.70
CA PRO A 290 11.44 -18.63 47.71
C PRO A 290 12.79 -19.34 47.76
N ALA A 291 12.74 -20.68 47.68
CA ALA A 291 13.93 -21.51 47.64
C ALA A 291 14.82 -21.16 46.42
N PRO A 292 16.16 -21.25 46.55
CA PRO A 292 17.06 -21.03 45.44
C PRO A 292 16.76 -22.02 44.32
N GLN A 293 16.51 -21.48 43.11
CA GLN A 293 16.34 -22.29 41.91
C GLN A 293 17.62 -23.10 41.65
N PRO A 294 17.52 -24.40 41.32
CA PRO A 294 18.67 -25.21 40.93
C PRO A 294 19.29 -24.63 39.65
N ALA A 295 20.61 -24.46 39.68
CA ALA A 295 21.39 -24.01 38.55
C ALA A 295 21.16 -24.94 37.35
N ASN A 296 20.70 -24.38 36.24
CA ASN A 296 20.65 -25.08 34.97
C ASN A 296 22.06 -25.59 34.61
N PRO A 297 22.23 -26.88 34.28
CA PRO A 297 23.53 -27.41 33.87
C PRO A 297 23.99 -26.73 32.59
N VAL A 298 25.15 -26.08 32.70
CA VAL A 298 25.90 -25.52 31.57
C VAL A 298 26.21 -26.66 30.60
N LYS A 299 25.60 -26.61 29.43
CA LYS A 299 25.89 -27.51 28.32
C LYS A 299 27.35 -27.31 27.90
N PRO A 300 28.18 -28.36 27.74
CA PRO A 300 29.58 -28.22 27.34
C PRO A 300 29.70 -27.46 26.03
N GLN A 301 30.42 -26.34 26.09
CA GLN A 301 30.81 -25.54 24.95
C GLN A 301 31.76 -26.38 24.11
N ALA A 302 31.31 -26.76 22.90
CA ALA A 302 32.10 -27.55 21.97
C ALA A 302 33.42 -26.81 21.66
N ALA A 303 34.50 -27.58 21.76
CA ALA A 303 35.87 -27.13 21.64
C ALA A 303 36.12 -26.27 20.39
N SER A 304 36.80 -25.16 20.64
CA SER A 304 37.45 -24.29 19.68
C SER A 304 38.21 -25.11 18.64
N GLN A 305 37.83 -24.95 17.38
CA GLN A 305 38.67 -25.39 16.26
C GLN A 305 39.93 -24.51 16.21
N PRO A 306 41.11 -25.09 15.92
CA PRO A 306 42.37 -24.36 15.88
C PRO A 306 42.41 -23.37 14.70
N PRO A 307 43.20 -22.30 14.81
CA PRO A 307 43.37 -21.32 13.75
C PRO A 307 44.00 -21.97 12.53
N ARG A 308 43.32 -21.88 11.38
CA ARG A 308 43.92 -22.22 10.09
C ARG A 308 44.90 -21.13 9.69
N ASP A 309 46.18 -21.50 9.67
CA ASP A 309 47.25 -20.80 8.97
C ASP A 309 46.79 -20.47 7.54
N ARG A 310 46.65 -19.16 7.26
CA ARG A 310 46.54 -18.64 5.91
C ARG A 310 47.90 -18.15 5.46
N THR A 311 48.53 -19.01 4.68
CA THR A 311 49.70 -18.78 3.86
C THR A 311 49.56 -17.50 3.03
N ALA A 312 50.66 -16.77 2.97
CA ALA A 312 50.87 -15.54 2.23
C ALA A 312 50.39 -15.62 0.76
N GLY A 313 49.45 -14.75 0.41
CA GLY A 313 49.00 -14.51 -0.96
C GLY A 313 49.31 -13.08 -1.39
N LYS A 314 50.40 -12.94 -2.15
CA LYS A 314 50.74 -11.89 -3.14
C LYS A 314 49.96 -10.57 -3.10
N ALA A 315 50.69 -9.50 -2.80
CA ALA A 315 50.32 -8.12 -3.08
C ALA A 315 50.05 -7.87 -4.59
N PRO A 316 48.97 -7.15 -4.95
CA PRO A 316 48.80 -6.63 -6.30
C PRO A 316 49.70 -5.40 -6.50
N LYS A 317 50.60 -5.50 -7.50
CA LYS A 317 51.39 -4.39 -8.04
C LYS A 317 50.46 -3.26 -8.50
N LEU A 318 50.57 -2.10 -7.87
CA LEU A 318 50.11 -0.82 -8.38
C LEU A 318 50.82 -0.51 -9.70
N LYS A 319 50.06 -0.40 -10.80
CA LYS A 319 50.54 0.18 -12.06
C LYS A 319 50.50 1.72 -11.94
N PRO A 320 51.49 2.45 -12.50
CA PRO A 320 51.48 3.91 -12.51
C PRO A 320 50.43 4.48 -13.48
N PRO A 321 50.01 5.75 -13.30
CA PRO A 321 49.06 6.41 -14.20
C PRO A 321 49.70 6.67 -15.57
N GLU A 322 49.06 6.12 -16.60
CA GLU A 322 49.42 6.31 -18.00
C GLU A 322 48.94 7.69 -18.46
N LYS A 323 49.89 8.50 -18.93
CA LYS A 323 49.69 9.84 -19.46
C LYS A 323 48.71 9.81 -20.63
N GLN A 324 47.61 10.57 -20.54
CA GLN A 324 46.82 10.99 -21.69
C GLN A 324 47.74 11.66 -22.71
N ARG A 325 47.91 11.01 -23.86
CA ARG A 325 48.44 11.63 -25.07
C ARG A 325 47.29 11.76 -26.06
N ASP A 326 47.08 12.99 -26.48
CA ASP A 326 46.33 13.36 -27.67
C ASP A 326 46.79 12.53 -28.87
N ARG A 327 45.86 11.82 -29.52
CA ARG A 327 46.02 11.34 -30.90
C ARG A 327 44.70 11.39 -31.66
N GLU A 328 44.65 12.42 -32.49
CA GLU A 328 44.10 12.50 -33.84
C GLU A 328 43.44 11.24 -34.44
N LYS A 329 42.26 11.49 -35.02
CA LYS A 329 41.54 10.61 -35.96
C LYS A 329 42.37 10.33 -37.21
N PRO A 330 42.29 9.10 -37.76
CA PRO A 330 42.31 8.92 -39.19
C PRO A 330 41.00 8.30 -39.72
N ARG A 331 40.68 8.72 -40.94
CA ARG A 331 39.65 8.21 -41.83
C ARG A 331 40.03 6.83 -42.38
N GLY A 332 39.03 6.00 -42.68
CA GLY A 332 39.10 4.81 -43.54
C GLY A 332 37.77 4.08 -43.43
N ARG A 333 36.83 4.18 -44.38
CA ARG A 333 36.80 3.59 -45.73
C ARG A 333 37.23 2.11 -45.71
N GLY A 334 36.24 1.25 -45.88
CA GLY A 334 36.39 -0.19 -46.01
C GLY A 334 35.03 -0.82 -46.30
N GLU A 335 34.66 -0.80 -47.58
CA GLU A 335 33.78 -1.81 -48.17
C GLU A 335 34.24 -3.20 -47.76
N ARG A 336 33.27 -4.07 -47.46
CA ARG A 336 33.42 -5.51 -47.67
C ARG A 336 32.04 -6.16 -47.75
N ASP A 337 31.80 -6.68 -48.94
CA ASP A 337 30.74 -7.58 -49.34
C ASP A 337 30.86 -8.95 -48.65
N ASP A 338 29.78 -9.71 -48.83
CA ASP A 338 29.68 -11.18 -48.77
C ASP A 338 29.84 -11.85 -47.39
N ASP A 339 28.75 -12.42 -46.88
CA ASP A 339 28.67 -13.88 -46.88
C ASP A 339 27.30 -14.42 -46.43
N ASP A 340 26.80 -15.28 -47.29
CA ASP A 340 25.76 -16.27 -47.10
C ASP A 340 25.86 -17.01 -45.76
N ARG A 341 24.81 -16.93 -44.92
CA ARG A 341 24.54 -18.00 -43.94
C ARG A 341 23.04 -18.15 -43.65
N LYS A 342 22.43 -19.10 -44.36
CA LYS A 342 21.19 -19.77 -43.95
C LYS A 342 21.37 -20.46 -42.61
N PRO A 343 20.31 -20.50 -41.78
CA PRO A 343 20.04 -21.71 -41.00
C PRO A 343 18.73 -22.36 -41.46
N ARG A 344 18.84 -23.69 -41.64
CA ARG A 344 17.77 -24.68 -41.60
C ARG A 344 16.90 -24.42 -40.36
N GLY A 345 15.58 -24.35 -40.46
CA GLY A 345 14.73 -25.54 -40.61
C GLY A 345 14.44 -26.13 -39.24
N ASN A 346 13.32 -25.74 -38.62
CA ASN A 346 12.66 -26.62 -37.66
C ASN A 346 11.14 -26.49 -37.79
N GLN A 347 10.54 -27.67 -37.95
CA GLN A 347 9.12 -27.96 -38.11
C GLN A 347 8.39 -27.72 -36.79
N GLY A 348 7.13 -27.31 -36.88
CA GLY A 348 6.26 -27.17 -35.72
C GLY A 348 4.86 -26.80 -36.17
N ASP A 349 4.03 -27.83 -36.29
CA ASP A 349 2.64 -27.83 -36.74
C ASP A 349 1.72 -26.80 -36.08
N GLY A 350 0.65 -26.38 -36.78
CA GLY A 350 -0.49 -25.76 -36.10
C GLY A 350 -1.43 -24.95 -36.98
N ARG A 351 -2.36 -25.65 -37.63
CA ARG A 351 -3.40 -25.17 -38.56
C ARG A 351 -4.23 -23.95 -38.07
N LYS A 352 -4.48 -23.01 -38.97
CA LYS A 352 -5.63 -22.06 -38.95
C LYS A 352 -6.69 -22.50 -39.98
N PRO A 353 -7.95 -22.07 -39.80
CA PRO A 353 -8.84 -21.93 -40.95
C PRO A 353 -9.40 -20.51 -41.16
N ARG A 354 -9.79 -20.26 -42.41
CA ARG A 354 -10.70 -19.22 -42.92
C ARG A 354 -12.15 -19.70 -42.70
N GLY A 355 -13.24 -18.94 -42.63
CA GLY A 355 -13.57 -17.52 -42.85
C GLY A 355 -15.11 -17.39 -42.97
N ARG A 356 -15.58 -16.20 -43.38
CA ARG A 356 -16.91 -15.80 -43.94
C ARG A 356 -18.15 -15.61 -43.04
N SER A 357 -18.55 -14.34 -42.95
CA SER A 357 -19.84 -13.72 -43.34
C SER A 357 -21.17 -14.47 -43.15
N ASN A 358 -22.08 -13.86 -42.40
CA ASN A 358 -23.44 -13.42 -42.84
C ASN A 358 -24.01 -12.54 -41.70
N GLN A 359 -24.48 -11.31 -41.96
CA GLN A 359 -25.77 -10.97 -42.59
C GLN A 359 -26.94 -11.38 -41.69
N GLY A 360 -27.58 -10.37 -41.09
CA GLY A 360 -28.66 -10.52 -40.13
C GLY A 360 -29.13 -9.13 -39.69
N ASP A 361 -30.14 -8.66 -40.39
CA ASP A 361 -30.96 -7.50 -40.10
C ASP A 361 -31.46 -7.51 -38.65
N ASP A 362 -31.63 -6.32 -38.05
CA ASP A 362 -32.82 -6.04 -37.24
C ASP A 362 -32.92 -4.54 -36.97
N ASP A 363 -33.83 -3.94 -37.73
CA ASP A 363 -34.55 -2.73 -37.39
C ASP A 363 -35.08 -2.75 -35.95
N ARG A 364 -34.81 -1.69 -35.18
CA ARG A 364 -35.82 -1.12 -34.27
C ARG A 364 -35.47 0.32 -33.85
N LYS A 365 -36.30 1.21 -34.39
CA LYS A 365 -36.45 2.64 -34.09
C LYS A 365 -36.72 2.94 -32.61
N PRO A 366 -36.54 4.21 -32.19
CA PRO A 366 -36.71 4.69 -30.82
C PRO A 366 -38.18 5.02 -30.49
N ARG A 367 -38.54 4.85 -29.22
CA ARG A 367 -39.67 5.51 -28.55
C ARG A 367 -39.15 5.87 -27.15
N GLY A 368 -39.15 7.12 -26.69
CA GLY A 368 -40.26 8.07 -26.73
C GLY A 368 -41.16 7.77 -25.53
N GLY A 369 -41.03 8.55 -24.46
CA GLY A 369 -41.78 8.33 -23.23
C GLY A 369 -41.45 9.37 -22.15
N SER A 370 -41.92 10.59 -22.37
CA SER A 370 -42.28 11.55 -21.32
C SER A 370 -43.41 10.99 -20.45
N ASN A 371 -43.40 11.29 -19.15
CA ASN A 371 -44.54 11.65 -18.29
C ASN A 371 -43.99 11.78 -16.85
N GLN A 372 -43.99 12.98 -16.29
CA GLN A 372 -45.11 13.61 -15.57
C GLN A 372 -45.40 12.93 -14.22
N ASP A 373 -45.17 13.74 -13.19
CA ASP A 373 -46.03 13.97 -12.03
C ASP A 373 -46.56 12.76 -11.26
N ASP A 374 -46.13 12.65 -10.00
CA ASP A 374 -47.10 12.36 -8.94
C ASP A 374 -46.57 12.79 -7.57
N ASP A 375 -47.25 13.80 -7.04
CA ASP A 375 -47.33 14.18 -5.63
C ASP A 375 -47.64 12.97 -4.73
N ARG A 376 -46.75 12.66 -3.77
CA ARG A 376 -47.17 11.99 -2.53
C ARG A 376 -46.49 12.55 -1.29
N LYS A 377 -47.32 13.25 -0.51
CA LYS A 377 -47.13 13.67 0.88
C LYS A 377 -46.81 12.49 1.84
N PRO A 378 -46.21 12.79 3.01
CA PRO A 378 -45.65 11.80 3.92
C PRO A 378 -46.72 11.03 4.73
N ARG A 379 -46.49 9.73 4.95
CA ARG A 379 -47.22 8.95 5.95
C ARG A 379 -46.50 8.99 7.28
N ASN A 380 -47.19 9.60 8.23
CA ASN A 380 -47.02 9.52 9.66
C ASN A 380 -47.36 8.08 10.12
N TYR A 381 -46.46 7.41 10.84
CA TYR A 381 -46.80 6.23 11.63
C TYR A 381 -46.30 6.46 13.06
N GLY A 382 -47.27 6.60 13.96
CA GLY A 382 -47.09 6.42 15.40
C GLY A 382 -46.61 4.99 15.68
N ASP A 383 -45.82 4.82 16.73
CA ASP A 383 -46.32 4.65 18.10
C ASP A 383 -46.96 3.27 18.23
N ASP A 384 -46.14 2.29 18.61
CA ASP A 384 -46.58 1.12 19.34
C ASP A 384 -45.44 0.68 20.27
N LYS A 385 -45.83 0.59 21.54
CA LYS A 385 -45.06 0.12 22.68
C LYS A 385 -45.05 -1.41 22.71
N ASP A 386 -44.33 -1.88 23.72
CA ASP A 386 -44.54 -3.11 24.49
C ASP A 386 -43.45 -4.18 24.32
N ASP A 387 -42.75 -4.36 25.44
CA ASP A 387 -42.49 -5.62 26.12
C ASP A 387 -41.89 -6.78 25.31
N ASP A 388 -40.64 -7.17 25.64
CA ASP A 388 -40.49 -8.41 26.39
C ASP A 388 -39.05 -8.69 26.87
N ASN A 389 -38.95 -8.62 28.18
CA ASN A 389 -38.12 -9.41 29.07
C ASN A 389 -37.82 -10.84 28.57
N ARG A 390 -36.55 -11.17 28.34
CA ARG A 390 -36.06 -12.56 28.50
C ARG A 390 -34.58 -12.63 28.86
N SER A 391 -34.36 -12.66 30.16
CA SER A 391 -33.25 -13.34 30.83
C SER A 391 -32.96 -14.70 30.19
N ARG A 392 -31.73 -14.90 29.69
CA ARG A 392 -31.13 -16.23 29.52
C ARG A 392 -29.73 -16.22 30.11
N GLY A 393 -29.64 -16.75 31.32
CA GLY A 393 -28.37 -17.20 31.88
C GLY A 393 -27.84 -18.37 31.05
N SER A 394 -26.51 -18.41 30.89
CA SER A 394 -25.82 -19.62 30.48
C SER A 394 -24.71 -19.92 31.48
N ARG A 395 -24.91 -21.05 32.17
CA ARG A 395 -23.96 -21.77 33.02
C ARG A 395 -22.88 -22.44 32.15
N GLY A 396 -21.76 -22.77 32.79
CA GLY A 396 -20.76 -23.75 32.35
C GLY A 396 -19.45 -23.06 31.94
N GLY A 397 -18.33 -23.15 32.66
CA GLY A 397 -17.87 -24.23 33.54
C GLY A 397 -16.95 -25.16 32.74
N LYS A 398 -15.65 -24.84 32.70
CA LYS A 398 -14.60 -25.85 32.55
C LYS A 398 -13.29 -25.29 33.10
N ARG A 399 -12.85 -25.91 34.21
CA ARG A 399 -11.48 -25.87 34.71
C ARG A 399 -10.81 -27.04 34.02
N ASP A 400 -9.72 -26.77 33.33
CA ASP A 400 -8.75 -27.80 32.99
C ASP A 400 -7.56 -27.53 33.91
N ASP A 401 -7.40 -28.43 34.87
CA ASP A 401 -6.15 -28.67 35.60
C ASP A 401 -5.19 -29.32 34.60
N ASP A 402 -3.94 -28.88 34.54
CA ASP A 402 -2.81 -29.67 34.03
C ASP A 402 -1.51 -29.14 34.64
N ASP A 403 -0.62 -30.10 34.90
CA ASP A 403 0.57 -30.14 35.78
C ASP A 403 1.65 -29.06 35.64
#